data_AF-A0A6C0CP52-F1
#
_entry.id   AF-A0A6C0CP52-F1
#
_cell.length_a   1.000
_cell.length_b   1.000
_cell.length_c   1.000
_cell.angle_alpha   90.00
_cell.angle_beta   90.00
_cell.angle_gamma   90.00
#
_symmetry.space_group_name_H-M   'P 1'
#
loop_
_entity.id
_entity.type
_entity.pdbx_description
1 polymer ?
#
loop_
_entity_poly.entity_id
_entity_poly.type
_entity_poly.pdbx_seq_one_letter_code
_entity_poly.pdbx_strand_id
1 'polypeptide(L)'
;MSKIEKKESSIITNCPHCKLIVVVNQKEINCAIFRHGVLKETGKQIDPHSSKEICDCLAKEGKIYGCGKPFKLVRKNSFEWEALKCEYI
;
A
#
# COMPACT_ATOMS: atom_id res chain seq x y z
N MET A 1 -19.77 0.05 -31.97
CA MET A 1 -18.67 -0.44 -31.12
C MET A 1 -18.14 0.75 -30.32
N SER A 2 -18.49 0.83 -29.03
CA SER A 2 -18.06 1.95 -28.18
C SER A 2 -17.34 1.38 -26.97
N LYS A 3 -16.09 0.95 -27.15
CA LYS A 3 -15.20 0.61 -26.04
C LYS A 3 -14.54 1.91 -25.59
N ILE A 4 -15.06 2.53 -24.53
CA ILE A 4 -14.46 3.73 -23.94
C ILE A 4 -14.00 3.40 -22.51
N GLU A 5 -12.67 3.30 -22.41
CA GLU A 5 -11.77 3.68 -21.32
C GLU A 5 -12.07 3.19 -19.89
N LYS A 6 -11.41 2.08 -19.51
CA LYS A 6 -11.14 1.79 -18.10
C LYS A 6 -10.15 2.84 -17.58
N LYS A 7 -10.66 3.91 -16.95
CA LYS A 7 -9.83 4.85 -16.19
C LYS A 7 -9.25 4.12 -14.97
N GLU A 8 -8.02 3.63 -15.11
CA GLU A 8 -7.26 3.02 -14.01
C GLU A 8 -6.57 4.13 -13.22
N SER A 9 -7.26 4.63 -12.19
CA SER A 9 -6.69 5.63 -11.30
C SER A 9 -5.79 4.95 -10.28
N SER A 10 -4.47 5.01 -10.50
CA SER A 10 -3.48 4.59 -9.51
C SER A 10 -3.08 5.77 -8.64
N ILE A 11 -2.98 5.54 -7.34
CA ILE A 11 -2.49 6.51 -6.36
C ILE A 11 -1.02 6.22 -6.12
N ILE A 12 -0.20 7.23 -6.34
CA ILE A 12 1.25 7.17 -6.10
C ILE A 12 1.55 8.10 -4.93
N THR A 13 2.13 7.54 -3.86
CA THR A 13 2.52 8.30 -2.67
C THR A 13 3.80 7.74 -2.08
N ASN A 14 4.44 8.47 -1.18
CA ASN A 14 5.60 7.98 -0.44
C ASN A 14 5.15 7.31 0.86
N CYS A 15 5.76 6.17 1.17
CA CYS A 15 5.59 5.49 2.45
C CYS A 15 6.05 6.45 3.58
N PRO A 16 5.23 6.67 4.62
CA PRO A 16 5.59 7.61 5.68
C PRO A 16 6.71 7.09 6.59
N HIS A 17 7.09 5.81 6.46
CA HIS A 17 8.11 5.16 7.28
C HIS A 17 9.48 5.08 6.61
N CYS A 18 9.55 4.63 5.36
CA CYS A 18 10.82 4.46 4.64
C CYS A 18 10.97 5.39 3.43
N LYS A 19 9.99 6.26 3.16
CA LYS A 19 9.99 7.25 2.07
C LYS A 19 10.07 6.67 0.65
N LEU A 20 10.01 5.35 0.51
CA LEU A 20 9.90 4.67 -0.79
C LEU A 20 8.49 4.84 -1.38
N ILE A 21 8.40 4.69 -2.70
CA ILE A 21 7.15 4.83 -3.45
C ILE A 21 6.19 3.68 -3.12
N VAL A 22 4.93 4.03 -2.95
CA VAL A 22 3.79 3.13 -2.83
C VAL A 22 2.83 3.42 -3.97
N VAL A 23 2.43 2.37 -4.68
CA VAL A 23 1.39 2.44 -5.70
C VAL A 23 0.18 1.67 -5.20
N VAL A 24 -0.98 2.32 -5.13
CA VAL A 24 -2.24 1.72 -4.69
C VAL A 24 -3.28 1.91 -5.77
N ASN A 25 -3.98 0.84 -6.14
CA ASN A 25 -5.10 0.95 -7.05
C ASN A 25 -6.29 1.58 -6.33
N GLN A 26 -6.81 2.71 -6.84
CA GLN A 26 -7.93 3.41 -6.20
C GLN A 26 -9.18 2.52 -6.06
N LYS A 27 -9.36 1.52 -6.95
CA LYS A 27 -10.48 0.57 -6.88
C LYS A 27 -10.36 -0.46 -5.76
N GLU A 28 -9.18 -0.61 -5.17
CA GLU A 28 -8.90 -1.58 -4.10
C GLU A 28 -8.91 -0.91 -2.71
N ILE A 29 -9.28 0.37 -2.65
CA ILE A 29 -9.43 1.11 -1.39
C ILE A 29 -10.78 0.81 -0.77
N ASN A 30 -10.80 -0.17 0.14
CA ASN A 30 -11.95 -0.43 1.03
C ASN A 30 -11.75 0.25 2.39
N CYS A 31 -10.76 -0.18 3.17
CA CYS A 31 -10.48 0.35 4.52
C CYS A 31 -9.45 1.48 4.55
N ALA A 32 -8.78 1.75 3.42
CA ALA A 32 -7.68 2.69 3.28
C ALA A 32 -6.47 2.44 4.21
N ILE A 33 -6.39 1.29 4.87
CA ILE A 33 -5.26 0.84 5.68
C ILE A 33 -4.49 -0.18 4.85
N PHE A 34 -3.19 0.07 4.71
CA PHE A 34 -2.30 -0.75 3.91
C PHE A 34 -1.01 -0.98 4.66
N ARG A 35 -0.33 -2.08 4.37
CA ARG A 35 1.05 -2.30 4.80
C ARG A 35 1.97 -2.15 3.61
N HIS A 36 3.08 -1.43 3.81
CA HIS A 36 4.02 -1.19 2.72
C HIS A 36 4.91 -2.42 2.50
N GLY A 37 4.43 -3.36 1.68
CA GLY A 37 5.16 -4.56 1.31
C GLY A 37 4.53 -5.26 0.11
N VAL A 38 5.37 -5.67 -0.84
CA VAL A 38 4.98 -6.56 -1.94
C VAL A 38 5.81 -7.83 -1.83
N LEU A 39 5.16 -8.99 -1.72
CA LEU A 39 5.83 -10.28 -1.66
C LEU A 39 6.67 -10.50 -2.92
N LYS A 40 7.95 -10.80 -2.75
CA LYS A 40 8.87 -11.02 -3.89
C LYS A 40 8.49 -12.24 -4.72
N GLU A 41 7.97 -13.27 -4.06
CA GLU A 41 7.61 -14.55 -4.70
C GLU A 41 6.40 -14.43 -5.61
N THR A 42 5.40 -13.64 -5.22
CA THR A 42 4.10 -13.57 -5.92
C THR A 42 3.86 -12.23 -6.61
N GLY A 43 4.64 -11.20 -6.29
CA GLY A 43 4.37 -9.82 -6.72
C GLY A 43 3.12 -9.21 -6.11
N LYS A 44 2.45 -9.88 -5.16
CA LYS A 44 1.23 -9.41 -4.52
C LYS A 44 1.54 -8.54 -3.30
N GLN A 45 0.70 -7.54 -3.06
CA GLN A 45 0.78 -6.75 -1.83
C GLN A 45 0.53 -7.65 -0.61
N ILE A 46 1.24 -7.41 0.49
CA ILE A 46 1.00 -8.11 1.74
C ILE A 46 -0.40 -7.80 2.28
N ASP A 47 -0.99 -8.78 2.96
CA ASP A 47 -2.32 -8.60 3.53
C ASP A 47 -2.29 -7.46 4.58
N PRO A 48 -3.19 -6.46 4.46
CA PRO A 48 -3.18 -5.29 5.34
C PRO A 48 -3.49 -5.62 6.81
N HIS A 49 -4.12 -6.77 7.08
CA HIS A 49 -4.46 -7.28 8.40
C HIS A 49 -3.51 -8.38 8.89
N SER A 50 -2.41 -8.64 8.17
CA SER A 50 -1.34 -9.51 8.68
C SER A 50 -0.79 -8.96 9.99
N SER A 51 -0.44 -9.86 10.91
CA SER A 51 0.13 -9.47 12.19
C SER A 51 1.46 -8.75 11.99
N LYS A 52 1.77 -7.86 12.94
CA LYS A 52 3.05 -7.14 12.95
C LYS A 52 4.24 -8.10 12.91
N GLU A 53 4.21 -9.21 13.64
CA GLU A 53 5.34 -10.15 13.67
C GLU A 53 5.61 -10.73 12.28
N ILE A 54 4.56 -11.09 11.54
CA ILE A 54 4.69 -11.62 10.18
C ILE A 54 5.31 -10.58 9.27
N CYS A 55 4.80 -9.34 9.29
CA CYS A 55 5.30 -8.28 8.41
C CYS A 55 6.74 -7.87 8.72
N ASP A 56 7.09 -7.80 10.01
CA ASP A 56 8.46 -7.49 10.45
C ASP A 56 9.41 -8.63 10.06
N CYS A 57 8.99 -9.89 10.18
CA CYS A 57 9.74 -11.06 9.74
C CYS A 57 9.98 -11.04 8.23
N LEU A 58 8.93 -10.82 7.43
CA LEU A 58 9.02 -10.72 5.97
C LEU A 58 9.97 -9.60 5.52
N ALA A 59 9.94 -8.44 6.19
CA ALA A 59 10.85 -7.34 5.92
C ALA A 59 12.30 -7.70 6.28
N LYS A 60 12.52 -8.30 7.45
CA LYS A 60 13.84 -8.69 7.95
C LYS A 60 14.50 -9.79 7.12
N GLU A 61 13.71 -10.76 6.68
CA GLU A 61 14.14 -11.84 5.79
C GLU A 61 14.27 -11.39 4.33
N GLY A 62 13.90 -10.15 4.02
CA GLY A 62 13.97 -9.61 2.66
C GLY A 62 13.01 -10.30 1.70
N LYS A 63 11.89 -10.85 2.18
CA LYS A 63 10.84 -11.52 1.38
C LYS A 63 9.84 -10.54 0.76
N ILE A 64 9.90 -9.26 1.12
CA ILE A 64 9.06 -8.20 0.55
C ILE A 64 9.89 -7.05 -0.03
N TYR A 65 9.30 -6.33 -0.98
CA TYR A 65 9.71 -4.98 -1.36
C TYR A 65 8.93 -3.98 -0.51
N GLY A 66 9.59 -3.32 0.43
CA GLY A 66 8.99 -2.36 1.33
C GLY A 66 9.43 -2.55 2.78
N CYS A 67 8.75 -1.86 3.70
CA CYS A 67 9.11 -1.86 5.12
C CYS A 67 8.20 -2.70 6.03
N GLY A 68 7.12 -3.28 5.50
CA GLY A 68 6.14 -4.08 6.25
C GLY A 68 5.22 -3.28 7.19
N LYS A 69 5.52 -1.98 7.39
CA LYS A 69 4.79 -1.13 8.34
C LYS A 69 3.43 -0.68 7.81
N PRO A 70 2.41 -0.58 8.69
CA PRO A 70 1.09 -0.08 8.33
C PRO A 70 1.10 1.43 8.09
N PHE A 71 0.28 1.87 7.15
CA PHE A 71 0.00 3.27 6.86
C PHE A 71 -1.46 3.43 6.44
N LYS A 72 -2.01 4.63 6.63
CA LYS A 72 -3.35 4.97 6.21
C LYS A 72 -3.28 5.94 5.04
N LEU A 73 -4.02 5.65 3.97
CA LEU A 73 -4.23 6.60 2.88
C LEU A 73 -5.34 7.57 3.27
N VAL A 74 -5.02 8.85 3.21
CA VAL A 74 -5.96 9.95 3.45
C VAL A 74 -6.04 10.81 2.22
N ARG A 75 -7.26 11.08 1.77
CA ARG A 75 -7.51 11.97 0.64
C ARG A 75 -7.38 13.42 1.13
N LYS A 76 -6.45 14.19 0.58
CA LYS A 76 -6.29 15.62 0.91
C LYS A 76 -7.27 16.51 0.15
N ASN A 77 -7.48 16.20 -1.13
CA ASN A 77 -8.39 16.95 -2.00
C ASN A 77 -8.91 16.05 -3.14
N SER A 78 -9.54 16.64 -4.15
CA SER A 78 -10.13 15.89 -5.26
C SER A 78 -9.11 15.03 -6.04
N PHE A 79 -7.82 15.38 -6.01
CA PHE A 79 -6.77 14.76 -6.83
C PHE A 79 -5.61 14.16 -6.03
N GLU A 80 -5.41 14.57 -4.78
CA GLU A 80 -4.25 14.19 -3.98
C GLU A 80 -4.61 13.25 -2.83
N TRP A 81 -3.73 12.28 -2.64
CA TRP A 81 -3.75 11.32 -1.54
C TRP A 81 -2.41 11.37 -0.82
N GLU A 82 -2.45 11.22 0.49
CA GLU A 82 -1.28 11.17 1.36
C GLU A 82 -1.29 9.90 2.19
N ALA A 83 -0.14 9.25 2.30
CA ALA A 83 0.06 8.16 3.24
C ALA A 83 0.54 8.70 4.60
N LEU A 84 -0.26 8.48 5.64
CA LEU A 84 0.04 8.84 7.02
C LEU A 84 0.43 7.62 7.84
N LYS A 85 1.31 7.82 8.83
CA LYS A 85 1.66 6.76 9.79
C LYS A 85 0.39 6.32 10.52
N CYS A 86 0.21 5.02 10.65
CA CYS A 86 -0.90 4.43 11.38
C CYS A 86 -0.34 3.40 12.36
N GLU A 87 -0.95 3.28 13.54
CA GLU A 87 -0.59 2.29 14.56
C GLU A 87 -1.50 1.06 14.52
N TYR A 88 -2.24 0.87 13.42
CA TYR A 88 -3.13 -0.29 13.26
C TYR A 88 -2.33 -1.60 13.35
N ILE A 89 -2.77 -2.49 14.25
CA ILE A 89 -2.10 -3.73 14.65
C ILE A 89 -2.47 -4.86 13.70
#